data_AF-A0A7X4VX17-F1
#
_entry.id   AF-A0A7X4VX17-F1
#
_cell.length_a   1.000
_cell.length_b   1.000
_cell.length_c   1.000
_cell.angle_alpha   90.00
_cell.angle_beta   90.00
_cell.angle_gamma   90.00
#
_symmetry.space_group_name_H-M   'P 1'
#
loop_
_entity.id
_entity.type
_entity.pdbx_description
1 polymer ?
#
loop_
_entity_poly.entity_id
_entity_poly.type
_entity_poly.pdbx_seq_one_letter_code
_entity_poly.pdbx_strand_id
1 'polypeptide(L)'
;MAVTPSYRALLVVVSLVVLTGCASTSSQSASRDIGDPYFARDLPGLPDGWDPMMSPVDNPILEARRLGNPPPALVRQALLAQHDRWEGTPYRLGGTSRHGVDCSALVQNVFAETFRLSLPRTTGEQVHEGRPVSRDELAPGDLVFFRPPGIYHHVGIYIGQGRFLHASSSQGVRISRLNNSYWRRYYWQARRALTPSHLAQRLLSDVDA
;
A
#
# COMPACT_ATOMS: atom_id res chain seq x y z
N MET A 1 32.48 28.87 -49.10
CA MET A 1 32.57 27.98 -47.92
C MET A 1 32.96 26.60 -48.42
N ALA A 2 34.11 26.10 -47.98
CA ALA A 2 34.76 24.90 -48.53
C ALA A 2 34.16 23.59 -48.00
N VAL A 3 34.17 22.58 -48.86
CA VAL A 3 33.80 21.18 -48.60
C VAL A 3 35.08 20.38 -48.34
N THR A 4 35.13 19.54 -47.29
CA THR A 4 35.65 18.15 -47.35
C THR A 4 35.34 17.38 -46.05
N PRO A 5 35.18 16.03 -46.12
CA PRO A 5 34.76 15.16 -45.03
C PRO A 5 35.94 14.39 -44.39
N SER A 6 35.72 13.77 -43.23
CA SER A 6 36.62 12.72 -42.72
C SER A 6 35.90 11.71 -41.83
N TYR A 7 35.52 10.58 -42.42
CA TYR A 7 35.23 9.34 -41.72
C TYR A 7 36.56 8.68 -41.33
N ARG A 8 36.69 8.26 -40.06
CA ARG A 8 37.75 7.34 -39.63
C ARG A 8 37.12 6.11 -39.01
N ALA A 9 37.33 4.99 -39.68
CA ALA A 9 37.06 3.63 -39.22
C ALA A 9 38.25 3.10 -38.40
N LEU A 10 37.97 2.35 -37.32
CA LEU A 10 38.73 1.19 -36.79
C LEU A 10 37.96 0.70 -35.52
N LEU A 11 37.18 -0.38 -35.48
CA LEU A 11 37.43 -1.83 -35.58
C LEU A 11 38.32 -2.45 -34.46
N VAL A 12 37.70 -3.38 -33.72
CA VAL A 12 38.23 -4.52 -32.91
C VAL A 12 38.79 -4.10 -31.53
N VAL A 13 38.34 -4.65 -30.38
CA VAL A 13 38.59 -6.02 -29.89
C VAL A 13 37.42 -6.57 -29.07
N VAL A 14 36.97 -7.76 -29.47
CA VAL A 14 36.10 -8.67 -28.72
C VAL A 14 36.97 -9.49 -27.78
N SER A 15 36.71 -9.46 -26.48
CA SER A 15 37.29 -10.39 -25.52
C SER A 15 36.20 -11.31 -24.99
N LEU A 16 36.12 -12.49 -25.61
CA LEU A 16 35.37 -13.66 -25.15
C LEU A 16 36.01 -14.19 -23.86
N VAL A 17 35.25 -14.26 -22.77
CA VAL A 17 35.60 -15.10 -21.62
C VAL A 17 34.72 -16.34 -21.68
N VAL A 18 35.37 -17.47 -21.94
CA VAL A 18 34.80 -18.82 -21.98
C VAL A 18 34.68 -19.33 -20.55
N LEU A 19 33.45 -19.65 -20.12
CA LEU A 19 33.23 -20.46 -18.92
C LEU A 19 32.67 -21.83 -19.34
N THR A 20 33.56 -22.80 -19.24
CA THR A 20 33.33 -24.25 -19.33
C THR A 20 32.44 -24.73 -18.18
N GLY A 21 31.42 -25.53 -18.50
CA GLY A 21 30.61 -26.28 -17.53
C GLY A 21 30.13 -27.60 -18.15
N CYS A 22 30.34 -28.70 -17.43
CA CYS A 22 30.50 -30.06 -17.95
C CYS A 22 29.22 -30.79 -18.40
N ALA A 23 29.50 -31.82 -19.21
CA ALA A 23 28.66 -32.84 -19.85
C ALA A 23 27.51 -33.44 -19.04
N SER A 24 26.43 -33.75 -19.77
CA SER A 24 25.32 -34.61 -19.39
C SER A 24 25.38 -35.95 -20.14
N THR A 25 25.11 -37.05 -19.44
CA THR A 25 24.75 -38.41 -19.89
C THR A 25 24.28 -39.10 -18.60
N SER A 26 23.15 -39.81 -18.49
CA SER A 26 22.54 -40.81 -19.36
C SER A 26 21.08 -41.09 -18.95
N SER A 27 20.26 -41.41 -19.96
CA SER A 27 19.34 -42.57 -20.07
C SER A 27 18.55 -43.06 -18.85
N GLN A 28 17.21 -43.02 -18.93
CA GLN A 28 16.37 -44.21 -19.18
C GLN A 28 14.86 -43.89 -19.11
N SER A 29 14.17 -44.31 -20.16
CA SER A 29 12.72 -44.50 -20.22
C SER A 29 12.32 -45.81 -19.54
N ALA A 30 11.31 -45.81 -18.66
CA ALA A 30 10.40 -46.96 -18.46
C ALA A 30 9.19 -46.62 -17.56
N SER A 31 8.01 -46.70 -18.18
CA SER A 31 6.67 -47.08 -17.70
C SER A 31 6.36 -47.38 -16.22
N ARG A 32 5.25 -46.76 -15.76
CA ARG A 32 4.15 -47.24 -14.89
C ARG A 32 4.47 -48.30 -13.80
N ASP A 33 4.27 -47.92 -12.53
CA ASP A 33 3.22 -48.50 -11.67
C ASP A 33 2.98 -47.59 -10.45
N ILE A 34 1.74 -47.54 -9.98
CA ILE A 34 1.27 -46.72 -8.85
C ILE A 34 1.80 -47.35 -7.55
N GLY A 35 2.63 -46.60 -6.82
CA GLY A 35 3.03 -46.90 -5.45
C GLY A 35 2.61 -45.74 -4.55
N ASP A 36 1.86 -46.06 -3.50
CA ASP A 36 1.21 -45.18 -2.53
C ASP A 36 1.99 -43.90 -2.17
N PRO A 37 1.32 -42.73 -2.05
CA PRO A 37 1.99 -41.53 -1.59
C PRO A 37 2.50 -41.76 -0.18
N TYR A 38 3.81 -41.64 -0.03
CA TYR A 38 4.56 -41.76 1.23
C TYR A 38 4.03 -40.85 2.37
N PHE A 39 3.14 -39.92 2.04
CA PHE A 39 2.48 -38.98 2.97
C PHE A 39 1.16 -39.50 3.56
N ALA A 40 0.66 -40.66 3.15
CA ALA A 40 -0.57 -41.27 3.68
C ALA A 40 -0.33 -42.22 4.87
N ARG A 41 0.87 -42.21 5.48
CA ARG A 41 1.09 -42.94 6.72
C ARG A 41 0.68 -42.08 7.92
N ASP A 42 -0.39 -42.51 8.58
CA ASP A 42 -0.76 -42.02 9.90
C ASP A 42 0.43 -42.14 10.85
N LEU A 43 0.94 -41.00 11.33
CA LEU A 43 1.96 -40.94 12.37
C LEU A 43 1.31 -41.35 13.70
N PRO A 44 1.79 -42.40 14.38
CA PRO A 44 1.20 -42.84 15.64
C PRO A 44 1.35 -41.74 16.70
N GLY A 45 0.23 -41.24 17.21
CA GLY A 45 0.21 -40.29 18.35
C GLY A 45 -0.42 -38.91 18.08
N LEU A 46 -1.07 -38.68 16.94
CA LEU A 46 -1.84 -37.46 16.70
C LEU A 46 -3.35 -37.70 16.90
N PRO A 47 -4.10 -36.76 17.51
CA PRO A 47 -5.54 -36.87 17.67
C PRO A 47 -6.27 -36.77 16.33
N ASP A 48 -7.36 -37.53 16.18
CA ASP A 48 -8.17 -37.58 14.96
C ASP A 48 -8.66 -36.20 14.51
N GLY A 49 -8.41 -35.85 13.24
CA GLY A 49 -8.95 -34.63 12.59
C GLY A 49 -7.93 -33.58 12.13
N TRP A 50 -6.63 -33.87 12.12
CA TRP A 50 -5.61 -32.94 11.62
C TRP A 50 -5.35 -33.11 10.12
N ASP A 51 -5.73 -32.13 9.30
CA ASP A 51 -5.42 -32.06 7.86
C ASP A 51 -4.12 -31.23 7.62
N PRO A 52 -3.01 -31.85 7.17
CA PRO A 52 -1.74 -31.17 7.00
C PRO A 52 -1.60 -30.37 5.69
N MET A 53 -2.65 -30.21 4.87
CA MET A 53 -2.51 -29.58 3.54
C MET A 53 -2.69 -28.06 3.45
N MET A 54 -2.83 -27.32 4.55
CA MET A 54 -2.83 -25.84 4.49
C MET A 54 -2.08 -25.19 5.66
N SER A 55 -0.78 -24.95 5.48
CA SER A 55 -0.04 -24.04 6.37
C SER A 55 -0.39 -22.59 5.98
N PRO A 56 -0.98 -21.74 6.85
CA PRO A 56 -1.41 -20.37 6.50
C PRO A 56 -0.27 -19.35 6.35
N VAL A 57 0.94 -19.79 6.02
CA VAL A 57 2.17 -19.00 6.21
C VAL A 57 2.54 -18.32 4.91
N ASP A 58 1.74 -17.33 4.54
CA ASP A 58 2.11 -16.14 3.75
C ASP A 58 0.98 -15.09 3.79
N ASN A 59 0.06 -15.18 4.78
CA ASN A 59 -0.93 -14.13 4.96
C ASN A 59 -0.38 -13.12 6.00
N PRO A 60 0.13 -11.95 5.57
CA PRO A 60 0.64 -10.95 6.50
C PRO A 60 -0.44 -10.47 7.48
N ILE A 61 -1.73 -10.66 7.17
CA ILE A 61 -2.86 -10.38 8.07
C ILE A 61 -2.93 -11.41 9.21
N LEU A 62 -2.71 -12.70 8.93
CA LEU A 62 -2.71 -13.76 9.96
C LEU A 62 -1.47 -13.69 10.85
N GLU A 63 -0.33 -13.30 10.30
CA GLU A 63 0.90 -13.12 11.07
C GLU A 63 0.83 -11.84 11.94
N ALA A 64 0.31 -10.74 11.38
CA ALA A 64 -0.03 -9.53 12.12
C ALA A 64 -0.98 -9.79 13.30
N ARG A 65 -1.93 -10.70 13.13
CA ARG A 65 -2.90 -11.10 14.16
C ARG A 65 -2.26 -11.83 15.34
N ARG A 66 -1.18 -12.59 15.11
CA ARG A 66 -0.43 -13.26 16.19
C ARG A 66 0.43 -12.30 17.01
N LEU A 67 0.78 -11.15 16.43
CA LEU A 67 1.51 -10.10 17.13
C LEU A 67 0.53 -9.25 17.94
N GLY A 68 0.76 -9.11 19.25
CA GLY A 68 -0.02 -8.20 20.10
C GLY A 68 0.00 -6.73 19.64
N ASN A 69 0.89 -6.39 18.70
CA ASN A 69 0.96 -5.12 17.99
C ASN A 69 1.00 -5.35 16.47
N PRO A 70 -0.13 -5.23 15.75
CA PRO A 70 -0.13 -5.46 14.32
C PRO A 70 0.70 -4.40 13.57
N PRO A 71 1.35 -4.79 12.45
CA PRO A 71 2.34 -3.96 11.79
C PRO A 71 1.67 -2.76 11.08
N PRO A 72 2.29 -1.57 11.13
CA PRO A 72 1.80 -0.39 10.40
C PRO A 72 1.67 -0.58 8.88
N ALA A 73 2.37 -1.57 8.32
CA ALA A 73 2.28 -1.94 6.91
C ALA A 73 0.85 -2.33 6.50
N LEU A 74 0.07 -2.93 7.42
CA LEU A 74 -1.32 -3.32 7.17
C LEU A 74 -2.22 -2.10 6.91
N VAL A 75 -2.05 -1.03 7.70
CA VAL A 75 -2.78 0.22 7.51
C VAL A 75 -2.51 0.80 6.13
N ARG A 76 -1.23 0.79 5.71
CA ARG A 76 -0.85 1.26 4.37
C ARG A 76 -1.52 0.44 3.27
N GLN A 77 -1.53 -0.89 3.38
CA GLN A 77 -2.16 -1.77 2.40
C GLN A 77 -3.66 -1.50 2.28
N ALA A 78 -4.35 -1.35 3.41
CA ALA A 78 -5.78 -1.04 3.44
C ALA A 78 -6.10 0.33 2.80
N LEU A 79 -5.25 1.35 3.03
CA LEU A 79 -5.39 2.67 2.41
C LEU A 79 -5.14 2.64 0.90
N LEU A 80 -4.24 1.79 0.41
CA LEU A 80 -4.04 1.58 -1.03
C LEU A 80 -5.24 0.89 -1.66
N ALA A 81 -5.80 -0.14 -1.02
CA ALA A 81 -7.03 -0.78 -1.49
C ALA A 81 -8.22 0.20 -1.51
N GLN A 82 -8.25 1.17 -0.57
CA GLN A 82 -9.21 2.27 -0.65
C GLN A 82 -8.93 3.24 -1.80
N HIS A 83 -7.67 3.57 -2.05
CA HIS A 83 -7.32 4.38 -3.22
C HIS A 83 -7.84 3.75 -4.51
N ASP A 84 -7.62 2.45 -4.73
CA ASP A 84 -8.07 1.74 -5.94
C ASP A 84 -9.59 1.82 -6.14
N ARG A 85 -10.37 1.87 -5.04
CA ARG A 85 -11.84 2.01 -5.08
C ARG A 85 -12.31 3.43 -5.38
N TRP A 86 -11.52 4.43 -5.03
CA TRP A 86 -11.92 5.84 -5.12
C TRP A 86 -11.22 6.59 -6.26
N GLU A 87 -10.11 6.07 -6.79
CA GLU A 87 -9.26 6.70 -7.80
C GLU A 87 -10.09 7.29 -8.95
N GLY A 88 -9.77 8.53 -9.33
CA GLY A 88 -10.44 9.23 -10.41
C GLY A 88 -11.83 9.79 -10.08
N THR A 89 -12.41 9.48 -8.92
CA THR A 89 -13.68 10.10 -8.49
C THR A 89 -13.55 11.63 -8.53
N PRO A 90 -14.41 12.35 -9.26
CA PRO A 90 -14.30 13.80 -9.40
C PRO A 90 -14.41 14.52 -8.06
N TYR A 91 -13.73 15.67 -7.94
CA TYR A 91 -13.93 16.53 -6.79
C TYR A 91 -15.28 17.25 -6.89
N ARG A 92 -16.06 17.22 -5.81
CA ARG A 92 -17.28 18.03 -5.66
C ARG A 92 -17.40 18.52 -4.23
N LEU A 93 -17.36 19.83 -4.02
CA LEU A 93 -17.56 20.41 -2.69
C LEU A 93 -18.91 19.96 -2.11
N GLY A 94 -18.92 19.43 -0.89
CA GLY A 94 -20.11 18.87 -0.25
C GLY A 94 -20.43 17.43 -0.69
N GLY A 95 -19.82 16.93 -1.75
CA GLY A 95 -20.02 15.58 -2.28
C GLY A 95 -19.48 14.50 -1.35
N THR A 96 -20.16 13.35 -1.33
CA THR A 96 -19.87 12.22 -0.42
C THR A 96 -19.86 10.86 -1.13
N SER A 97 -19.94 10.82 -2.47
CA SER A 97 -20.13 9.58 -3.23
C SER A 97 -19.12 9.41 -4.36
N ARG A 98 -19.13 8.25 -5.03
CA ARG A 98 -18.28 7.97 -6.19
C ARG A 98 -18.60 8.78 -7.45
N HIS A 99 -19.68 9.57 -7.44
CA HIS A 99 -19.96 10.54 -8.50
C HIS A 99 -19.38 11.94 -8.23
N GLY A 100 -18.84 12.16 -7.02
CA GLY A 100 -18.31 13.44 -6.60
C GLY A 100 -18.07 13.46 -5.10
N VAL A 101 -16.83 13.72 -4.69
CA VAL A 101 -16.42 13.73 -3.29
C VAL A 101 -15.54 14.94 -2.98
N ASP A 102 -15.69 15.53 -1.79
CA ASP A 102 -14.72 16.52 -1.31
C ASP A 102 -13.62 15.92 -0.44
N CYS A 103 -12.62 16.73 -0.09
CA CYS A 103 -11.45 16.25 0.64
C CYS A 103 -11.79 15.66 2.02
N SER A 104 -12.65 16.32 2.78
CA SER A 104 -13.07 15.86 4.11
C SER A 104 -14.01 14.66 4.05
N ALA A 105 -14.91 14.60 3.06
CA ALA A 105 -15.80 13.47 2.84
C ALA A 105 -15.03 12.22 2.40
N LEU A 106 -14.00 12.36 1.56
CA LEU A 106 -13.12 11.23 1.22
C LEU A 106 -12.46 10.66 2.47
N VAL A 107 -11.92 11.52 3.33
CA VAL A 107 -11.31 11.10 4.60
C VAL A 107 -12.33 10.40 5.48
N GLN A 108 -13.53 10.98 5.64
CA GLN A 108 -14.60 10.40 6.43
C GLN A 108 -15.00 9.01 5.91
N ASN A 109 -15.25 8.87 4.60
CA ASN A 109 -15.64 7.60 3.99
C ASN A 109 -14.56 6.53 4.16
N VAL A 110 -13.30 6.86 3.85
CA VAL A 110 -12.18 5.91 3.99
C VAL A 110 -12.05 5.43 5.43
N PHE A 111 -12.14 6.33 6.41
CA PHE A 111 -12.01 5.95 7.82
C PHE A 111 -13.21 5.15 8.35
N ALA A 112 -14.42 5.51 7.94
CA ALA A 112 -15.63 4.79 8.32
C ALA A 112 -15.64 3.37 7.72
N GLU A 113 -15.36 3.24 6.43
CA GLU A 113 -15.40 1.96 5.71
C GLU A 113 -14.27 1.01 6.09
N THR A 114 -13.09 1.54 6.41
CA THR A 114 -11.88 0.72 6.61
C THR A 114 -11.51 0.53 8.07
N PHE A 115 -11.77 1.52 8.92
CA PHE A 115 -11.36 1.47 10.32
C PHE A 115 -12.53 1.62 11.29
N ARG A 116 -13.77 1.64 10.78
CA ARG A 116 -14.99 1.93 11.56
C ARG A 116 -14.82 3.14 12.49
N LEU A 117 -14.07 4.14 12.02
CA LEU A 117 -13.79 5.35 12.78
C LEU A 117 -14.59 6.48 12.16
N SER A 118 -15.59 6.96 12.88
CA SER A 118 -16.37 8.11 12.46
C SER A 118 -15.54 9.38 12.68
N LEU A 119 -15.25 10.09 11.60
CA LEU A 119 -14.61 11.40 11.64
C LEU A 119 -15.64 12.48 11.33
N PRO A 120 -15.47 13.72 11.84
CA PRO A 120 -16.33 14.84 11.51
C PRO A 120 -16.42 15.12 10.02
N ARG A 121 -17.49 15.79 9.58
CA ARG A 121 -17.78 16.00 8.16
C ARG A 121 -16.85 17.03 7.51
N THR A 122 -16.40 18.04 8.25
CA THR A 122 -15.68 19.18 7.66
C THR A 122 -14.19 19.13 7.97
N THR A 123 -13.37 19.70 7.08
CA THR A 123 -11.93 19.87 7.34
C THR A 123 -11.67 20.72 8.59
N GLY A 124 -12.52 21.70 8.88
CA GLY A 124 -12.39 22.57 10.05
C GLY A 124 -12.58 21.81 11.37
N GLU A 125 -13.42 20.78 11.40
CA GLU A 125 -13.58 19.93 12.57
C GLU A 125 -12.50 18.85 12.63
N GLN A 126 -12.21 18.18 11.50
CA GLN A 126 -11.19 17.13 11.41
C GLN A 126 -9.80 17.60 11.87
N VAL A 127 -9.50 18.90 11.73
CA VAL A 127 -8.22 19.48 12.13
C VAL A 127 -7.99 19.48 13.64
N HIS A 128 -9.03 19.21 14.43
CA HIS A 128 -9.00 19.10 15.88
C HIS A 128 -9.01 17.64 16.38
N GLU A 129 -9.16 16.66 15.48
CA GLU A 129 -9.24 15.25 15.84
C GLU A 129 -7.90 14.69 16.32
N GLY A 130 -7.96 13.89 17.39
CA GLY A 130 -6.78 13.23 17.96
C GLY A 130 -5.65 14.18 18.36
N ARG A 131 -4.41 13.71 18.26
CA ARG A 131 -3.23 14.47 18.70
C ARG A 131 -2.47 15.11 17.53
N PRO A 132 -1.84 16.28 17.72
CA PRO A 132 -0.87 16.82 16.76
C PRO A 132 0.29 15.83 16.54
N VAL A 133 0.81 15.78 15.32
CA VAL A 133 1.97 14.97 14.94
C VAL A 133 2.95 15.83 14.14
N SER A 134 4.24 15.72 14.46
CA SER A 134 5.28 16.39 13.69
C SER A 134 5.44 15.72 12.31
N ARG A 135 5.93 16.48 11.32
CA ARG A 135 6.05 15.96 9.95
C ARG A 135 6.97 14.72 9.85
N ASP A 136 7.98 14.64 10.72
CA ASP A 136 8.97 13.56 10.69
C ASP A 136 8.47 12.29 11.41
N GLU A 137 7.39 12.40 12.18
CA GLU A 137 6.75 11.27 12.89
C GLU A 137 5.53 10.73 12.16
N LEU A 138 5.28 11.18 10.93
CA LEU A 138 4.13 10.76 10.13
C LEU A 138 4.11 9.25 9.89
N ALA A 139 2.98 8.64 10.17
CA ALA A 139 2.71 7.22 9.99
C ALA A 139 1.43 7.00 9.15
N PRO A 140 1.32 5.90 8.38
CA PRO A 140 0.13 5.61 7.60
C PRO A 140 -1.15 5.73 8.45
N GLY A 141 -2.14 6.45 7.93
CA GLY A 141 -3.37 6.78 8.66
C GLY A 141 -3.35 8.16 9.36
N ASP A 142 -2.24 8.88 9.39
CA ASP A 142 -2.25 10.26 9.88
C ASP A 142 -2.97 11.19 8.88
N LEU A 143 -3.72 12.16 9.39
CA LEU A 143 -4.36 13.20 8.59
C LEU A 143 -3.39 14.34 8.37
N VAL A 144 -3.18 14.73 7.11
CA VAL A 144 -2.33 15.86 6.72
C VAL A 144 -3.19 17.02 6.21
N PHE A 145 -2.96 18.20 6.75
CA PHE A 145 -3.74 19.40 6.48
C PHE A 145 -2.91 20.44 5.74
N PHE A 146 -3.59 21.18 4.86
CA PHE A 146 -2.97 22.19 4.01
C PHE A 146 -3.83 23.45 3.96
N ARG A 147 -3.16 24.59 3.73
CA ARG A 147 -3.77 25.92 3.52
C ARG A 147 -3.44 26.41 2.11
N PRO A 148 -4.02 25.81 1.05
CA PRO A 148 -3.84 26.31 -0.31
C PRO A 148 -4.46 27.71 -0.46
N PRO A 149 -4.14 28.44 -1.54
CA PRO A 149 -4.78 29.73 -1.82
C PRO A 149 -6.29 29.56 -1.94
N GLY A 150 -7.05 30.47 -1.33
CA GLY A 150 -8.51 30.44 -1.28
C GLY A 150 -9.03 30.35 0.15
N ILE A 151 -10.35 30.14 0.27
CA ILE A 151 -11.05 30.18 1.57
C ILE A 151 -11.09 28.82 2.28
N TYR A 152 -10.85 27.71 1.56
CA TYR A 152 -11.01 26.37 2.09
C TYR A 152 -9.67 25.74 2.45
N HIS A 153 -9.63 25.10 3.62
CA HIS A 153 -8.55 24.20 3.99
C HIS A 153 -8.68 22.87 3.26
N HIS A 154 -7.56 22.17 3.09
CA HIS A 154 -7.52 20.88 2.42
C HIS A 154 -6.98 19.81 3.36
N VAL A 155 -7.49 18.58 3.23
CA VAL A 155 -7.08 17.42 4.03
C VAL A 155 -6.79 16.22 3.14
N GLY A 156 -5.89 15.36 3.59
CA GLY A 156 -5.67 14.04 3.01
C GLY A 156 -5.14 13.05 4.05
N ILE A 157 -5.03 11.79 3.64
CA ILE A 157 -4.58 10.68 4.49
C ILE A 157 -3.15 10.34 4.10
N TYR A 158 -2.21 10.43 5.03
CA TYR A 158 -0.85 9.99 4.82
C TYR A 158 -0.82 8.46 4.67
N ILE A 159 -0.14 7.97 3.63
CA ILE A 159 -0.05 6.54 3.31
C ILE A 159 1.39 6.01 3.42
N GLY A 160 2.29 6.79 4.01
CA GLY A 160 3.71 6.46 4.12
C GLY A 160 4.55 6.95 2.94
N GLN A 161 5.88 6.91 3.14
CA GLN A 161 6.89 7.23 2.11
C GLN A 161 6.69 8.61 1.45
N GLY A 162 6.30 9.62 2.25
CA GLY A 162 6.11 10.98 1.77
C GLY A 162 4.90 11.16 0.84
N ARG A 163 3.96 10.22 0.84
CA ARG A 163 2.76 10.23 -0.03
C ARG A 163 1.48 10.30 0.78
N PHE A 164 0.43 10.86 0.18
CA PHE A 164 -0.89 10.98 0.79
C PHE A 164 -2.01 10.84 -0.25
N LEU A 165 -3.11 10.22 0.17
CA LEU A 165 -4.36 10.06 -0.57
C LEU A 165 -5.26 11.27 -0.31
N HIS A 166 -5.82 11.87 -1.35
CA HIS A 166 -6.71 13.01 -1.22
C HIS A 166 -7.60 13.21 -2.47
N ALA A 167 -8.68 14.00 -2.33
CA ALA A 167 -9.49 14.47 -3.45
C ALA A 167 -8.91 15.79 -4.00
N SER A 168 -8.25 15.76 -5.15
CA SER A 168 -7.73 16.94 -5.85
C SER A 168 -8.86 17.67 -6.58
N SER A 169 -8.94 18.99 -6.42
CA SER A 169 -9.95 19.82 -7.11
C SER A 169 -9.90 19.71 -8.64
N SER A 170 -8.72 19.47 -9.22
CA SER A 170 -8.52 19.39 -10.67
C SER A 170 -8.43 17.97 -11.23
N GLN A 171 -8.12 16.99 -10.38
CA GLN A 171 -7.75 15.64 -10.84
C GLN A 171 -8.52 14.52 -10.13
N GLY A 172 -9.52 14.88 -9.30
CA GLY A 172 -10.27 13.92 -8.51
C GLY A 172 -9.40 13.22 -7.45
N VAL A 173 -9.87 12.08 -6.98
CA VAL A 173 -9.15 11.29 -5.97
C VAL A 173 -7.88 10.71 -6.54
N ARG A 174 -6.75 10.99 -5.87
CA ARG A 174 -5.41 10.58 -6.30
C ARG A 174 -4.44 10.48 -5.13
N ILE A 175 -3.28 9.88 -5.39
CA ILE A 175 -2.12 9.96 -4.52
C ILE A 175 -1.18 11.08 -4.99
N SER A 176 -0.70 11.87 -4.03
CA SER A 176 0.26 12.95 -4.27
C SER A 176 1.46 12.85 -3.33
N ARG A 177 2.57 13.49 -3.71
CA ARG A 177 3.78 13.57 -2.88
C ARG A 177 3.78 14.84 -2.03
N LEU A 178 4.04 14.71 -0.74
CA LEU A 178 4.15 15.83 0.22
C LEU A 178 5.33 16.78 -0.10
N ASN A 179 6.35 16.29 -0.81
CA ASN A 179 7.54 17.05 -1.15
C ASN A 179 7.45 17.80 -2.49
N ASN A 180 6.37 17.62 -3.25
CA ASN A 180 6.12 18.44 -4.45
C ASN A 180 5.98 19.92 -4.03
N SER A 181 6.42 20.84 -4.89
CA SER A 181 6.46 22.28 -4.64
C SER A 181 5.14 22.85 -4.09
N TYR A 182 4.00 22.41 -4.62
CA TYR A 182 2.68 22.87 -4.19
C TYR A 182 2.36 22.41 -2.75
N TRP A 183 2.35 21.09 -2.52
CA TRP A 183 1.99 20.52 -1.22
C TRP A 183 3.00 20.86 -0.12
N ARG A 184 4.27 20.99 -0.47
CA ARG A 184 5.31 21.44 0.47
C ARG A 184 5.09 22.88 0.91
N ARG A 185 4.69 23.78 -0.01
CA ARG A 185 4.45 25.19 0.27
C ARG A 185 3.24 25.40 1.18
N TYR A 186 2.19 24.61 0.99
CA TYR A 186 0.91 24.81 1.69
C TYR A 186 0.67 23.85 2.85
N TYR A 187 1.64 23.00 3.21
CA TYR A 187 1.56 22.12 4.37
C TYR A 187 1.33 22.95 5.64
N TRP A 188 0.34 22.57 6.45
CA TRP A 188 -0.02 23.29 7.67
C TRP A 188 0.29 22.46 8.92
N GLN A 189 -0.38 21.33 9.11
CA GLN A 189 -0.18 20.47 10.28
C GLN A 189 -0.61 19.04 9.98
N ALA A 190 -0.33 18.12 10.91
CA ALA A 190 -0.85 16.77 10.87
C ALA A 190 -1.51 16.36 12.19
N ARG A 191 -2.48 15.45 12.10
CA ARG A 191 -3.22 14.89 13.23
C ARG A 191 -3.26 13.38 13.16
N ARG A 192 -3.12 12.74 14.31
CA ARG A 192 -3.30 11.30 14.48
C ARG A 192 -4.55 11.05 15.29
N ALA A 193 -5.63 10.74 14.57
CA ALA A 193 -6.92 10.37 15.16
C ALA A 193 -6.79 9.08 15.99
N LEU A 194 -6.04 8.10 15.48
CA LEU A 194 -5.80 6.83 16.14
C LEU A 194 -4.40 6.29 15.79
N THR A 195 -3.76 5.56 16.69
CA THR A 195 -2.40 5.03 16.43
C THR A 195 -2.43 3.98 15.31
N PRO A 196 -1.33 3.83 14.54
CA PRO A 196 -1.26 2.81 13.49
C PRO A 196 -1.56 1.40 13.99
N SER A 197 -1.09 1.06 15.20
CA SER A 197 -1.38 -0.24 15.82
C SER A 197 -2.86 -0.43 16.11
N HIS A 198 -3.55 0.58 16.65
CA HIS A 198 -5.00 0.51 16.89
C HIS A 198 -5.81 0.52 15.58
N LEU A 199 -5.40 1.27 14.57
CA LEU A 199 -6.02 1.21 13.23
C LEU A 199 -5.88 -0.21 12.65
N ALA A 200 -4.70 -0.81 12.77
CA ALA A 200 -4.46 -2.16 12.31
C ALA A 200 -5.23 -3.22 13.12
N GLN A 201 -5.40 -3.06 14.44
CA GLN A 201 -6.26 -3.94 15.23
C GLN A 201 -7.70 -3.94 14.72
N ARG A 202 -8.25 -2.76 14.38
CA ARG A 202 -9.61 -2.65 13.82
C ARG A 202 -9.77 -3.32 12.46
N LEU A 203 -8.72 -3.36 11.64
CA LEU A 203 -8.75 -4.13 10.39
C LEU A 203 -8.85 -5.63 10.64
N LEU A 204 -8.19 -6.12 11.69
CA LEU A 204 -8.12 -7.55 11.99
C LEU A 204 -9.40 -8.08 12.63
N SER A 205 -10.11 -7.27 13.41
CA SER A 205 -11.39 -7.64 14.03
C SER A 205 -12.51 -7.91 13.02
N ASP A 206 -12.39 -7.38 11.80
CA ASP A 206 -13.43 -7.49 10.77
C ASP A 206 -13.33 -8.78 9.95
N VAL A 207 -12.18 -9.45 9.96
CA VAL A 207 -12.00 -10.72 9.25
C VAL A 207 -12.63 -11.89 10.02
N ASP A 208 -12.98 -11.70 11.29
CA ASP A 208 -13.54 -12.72 12.19
C ASP A 208 -15.08 -12.65 12.34
N ALA A 209 -15.73 -11.70 11.67
CA ALA A 209 -17.18 -11.47 11.73
C ALA A 209 -17.87 -11.86 10.41
#